data_AF-A0A9X0PN93-F1
#
_entry.id   AF-A0A9X0PN93-F1
#
_cell.length_a   1.000
_cell.length_b   1.000
_cell.length_c   1.000
_cell.angle_alpha   90.00
_cell.angle_beta   90.00
_cell.angle_gamma   90.00
#
_symmetry.space_group_name_H-M   'P 1'
#
loop_
_entity.id
_entity.type
_entity.pdbx_description
1 polymer ?
#
loop_
_entity_poly.entity_id
_entity_poly.type
_entity_poly.pdbx_seq_one_letter_code
_entity_poly.pdbx_strand_id
1 'polypeptide(L)' 'MASKPTAYDLFKRGYDTQQIAEYLGISEAAALKSLTTERCAARNLASAYPLKTTTWPQGRVAYAGR' A
#
# COMPACT_ATOMS: atom_id res chain seq x y z
N MET A 1 10.32 -1.36 -20.81
CA MET A 1 9.96 -2.13 -19.59
C MET A 1 8.50 -1.83 -19.29
N ALA A 2 7.58 -2.79 -19.43
CA ALA A 2 6.18 -2.56 -19.07
C ALA A 2 6.11 -2.44 -17.55
N SER A 3 5.75 -1.26 -17.05
CA SER A 3 5.46 -1.02 -15.64
C SER A 3 4.38 -2.02 -15.20
N LYS A 4 4.59 -2.74 -14.10
CA LYS A 4 3.51 -3.56 -13.53
C LYS A 4 2.31 -2.66 -13.24
N PRO A 5 1.08 -3.07 -13.56
CA PRO A 5 -0.11 -2.27 -13.28
C PRO A 5 -0.24 -2.03 -11.78
N THR A 6 -0.61 -0.81 -11.40
CA THR A 6 -0.82 -0.45 -9.98
C THR A 6 -2.15 -0.99 -9.46
N ALA A 7 -2.34 -1.00 -8.14
CA ALA A 7 -3.60 -1.44 -7.54
C ALA A 7 -4.78 -0.56 -8.02
N TYR A 8 -4.55 0.73 -8.24
CA TYR A 8 -5.51 1.68 -8.75
C TYR A 8 -5.83 1.46 -10.23
N ASP A 9 -4.87 1.05 -11.05
CA ASP A 9 -5.12 0.71 -12.46
C ASP A 9 -6.02 -0.53 -12.58
N LEU A 10 -5.79 -1.54 -11.72
CA LEU A 10 -6.63 -2.73 -11.65
C LEU A 10 -8.04 -2.39 -11.15
N PHE A 11 -8.14 -1.54 -10.12
CA PHE A 11 -9.43 -1.04 -9.66
C PHE A 11 -10.22 -0.32 -10.75
N LYS A 12 -9.56 0.55 -11.55
CA LYS A 12 -10.21 1.23 -12.69
C LYS A 12 -10.70 0.27 -13.77
N ARG A 13 -10.10 -0.91 -13.88
CA ARG A 13 -10.51 -1.98 -14.80
C ARG A 13 -11.67 -2.84 -14.26
N GLY A 14 -12.14 -2.56 -13.04
CA GLY A 14 -13.26 -3.27 -12.41
C GLY A 14 -12.85 -4.50 -11.60
N TYR A 15 -11.57 -4.63 -11.24
CA TYR A 15 -11.13 -5.70 -10.35
C TYR A 15 -11.48 -5.39 -8.89
N ASP A 16 -12.00 -6.38 -8.19
CA ASP A 16 -12.27 -6.31 -6.76
C ASP A 16 -10.99 -6.39 -5.92
N THR A 17 -11.04 -5.98 -4.65
CA THR A 17 -9.88 -5.97 -3.74
C THR A 17 -9.24 -7.33 -3.56
N GLN A 18 -10.03 -8.41 -3.55
CA GLN A 18 -9.52 -9.78 -3.50
C GLN A 18 -8.78 -10.16 -4.79
N GLN A 19 -9.35 -9.84 -5.96
CA GLN A 19 -8.70 -10.13 -7.24
C GLN A 19 -7.41 -9.32 -7.43
N ILE A 20 -7.38 -8.07 -6.95
CA ILE A 20 -6.18 -7.24 -6.93
C ILE A 20 -5.11 -7.86 -6.02
N ALA A 21 -5.52 -8.38 -4.86
CA ALA A 21 -4.62 -9.05 -3.93
C ALA A 21 -3.99 -10.30 -4.54
N GLU A 22 -4.80 -11.14 -5.20
CA GLU A 22 -4.33 -12.31 -5.94
C GLU A 22 -3.38 -11.93 -7.09
N TYR A 23 -3.73 -10.91 -7.88
CA TYR A 23 -2.92 -10.46 -9.01
C TYR A 23 -1.55 -9.92 -8.57
N LEU A 24 -1.51 -9.18 -7.47
CA LEU A 24 -0.28 -8.60 -6.92
C LEU A 24 0.48 -9.56 -5.98
N GLY A 25 -0.11 -10.71 -5.64
CA GLY A 25 0.48 -11.66 -4.68
C GLY A 25 0.61 -11.10 -3.26
N ILE A 26 -0.32 -10.23 -2.85
CA ILE A 26 -0.34 -9.58 -1.54
C ILE A 26 -1.61 -9.97 -0.76
N SER A 27 -1.68 -9.63 0.53
CA SER A 27 -2.91 -9.83 1.30
C SER A 27 -3.99 -8.83 0.88
N GLU A 28 -5.26 -9.19 1.08
CA GLU A 28 -6.40 -8.32 0.79
C GLU A 28 -6.29 -6.98 1.52
N ALA A 29 -5.89 -7.00 2.79
CA ALA A 29 -5.66 -5.78 3.57
C ALA A 29 -4.55 -4.89 2.98
N ALA A 30 -3.48 -5.50 2.44
CA ALA A 30 -2.42 -4.75 1.77
C ALA A 30 -2.90 -4.16 0.44
N ALA A 31 -3.71 -4.91 -0.33
CA ALA A 31 -4.32 -4.41 -1.57
C ALA A 31 -5.24 -3.21 -1.29
N LEU A 32 -6.10 -3.31 -0.28
CA LEU A 32 -7.00 -2.23 0.14
C LEU A 32 -6.22 -1.00 0.60
N LYS A 33 -5.14 -1.19 1.36
CA LYS A 33 -4.25 -0.11 1.80
C LYS A 33 -3.59 0.61 0.61
N SER A 34 -3.03 -0.15 -0.34
CA SER A 34 -2.39 0.41 -1.55
C SER A 34 -3.40 1.17 -2.40
N LEU A 35 -4.56 0.58 -2.67
CA LEU A 35 -5.65 1.20 -3.42
C LEU A 35 -6.13 2.50 -2.77
N THR A 36 -6.31 2.51 -1.44
CA THR A 36 -6.75 3.71 -0.72
C THR A 36 -5.70 4.80 -0.80
N THR A 37 -4.42 4.45 -0.63
CA THR A 37 -3.31 5.40 -0.71
C THR A 37 -3.18 6.00 -2.11
N GLU A 38 -3.26 5.19 -3.15
CA GLU A 38 -3.21 5.63 -4.55
C GLU A 38 -4.44 6.48 -4.91
N ARG A 39 -5.65 6.13 -4.43
CA ARG A 39 -6.87 6.95 -4.61
C ARG A 39 -6.77 8.31 -3.93
N CYS A 40 -6.25 8.37 -2.71
CA CYS A 40 -6.04 9.62 -1.99
C CYS A 40 -5.00 10.48 -2.71
N ALA A 41 -3.87 9.90 -3.14
CA ALA A 41 -2.85 10.60 -3.90
C ALA A 41 -3.40 11.17 -5.22
N ALA A 42 -4.20 10.40 -5.97
CA ALA A 42 -4.83 10.86 -7.21
C ALA A 42 -5.83 12.02 -6.99
N ARG A 43 -6.34 12.19 -5.77
CA ARG A 43 -7.26 13.28 -5.39
C ARG A 43 -6.60 14.39 -4.59
N ASN A 44 -5.27 14.35 -4.40
CA ASN A 44 -4.53 15.26 -3.50
C ASN A 44 -5.11 15.29 -2.07
N LEU A 45 -5.62 14.16 -1.58
CA LEU A 45 -6.12 13.99 -0.23
C LEU A 45 -5.07 13.31 0.66
N ALA A 46 -5.07 13.64 1.94
CA ALA A 46 -4.27 12.91 2.92
C ALA A 46 -4.77 11.45 3.00
N SER A 47 -3.84 10.48 2.90
CA SER A 47 -4.17 9.07 3.10
C SER A 47 -4.33 8.77 4.59
N ALA A 48 -5.36 8.00 4.95
CA ALA A 48 -5.54 7.45 6.30
C ALA A 48 -4.45 6.44 6.68
N TYR A 49 -3.69 5.96 5.69
CA TYR A 49 -2.57 5.07 5.87
C TYR A 49 -1.27 5.85 5.71
N PRO A 50 -0.71 6.41 6.80
CA PRO A 50 0.62 6.99 6.73
C PRO A 50 1.60 5.91 6.27
N LEU A 51 2.44 6.23 5.29
CA LEU A 51 3.65 5.46 5.06
C LEU A 51 4.43 5.55 6.38
N LYS A 52 4.44 4.46 7.16
CA LYS A 52 5.35 4.32 8.27
C LYS A 52 6.75 4.17 7.70
N THR A 53 7.33 5.26 7.20
CA THR A 53 8.78 5.44 7.19
C THR A 53 9.20 5.70 8.62
N THR A 54 9.05 4.67 9.48
CA THR A 54 9.87 4.63 10.69
C THR A 54 11.26 4.24 10.20
N THR A 55 11.98 5.22 9.65
CA THR A 55 13.42 5.11 9.44
C THR A 55 14.02 5.09 10.82
N TRP A 56 14.10 3.91 11.41
CA TRP A 56 14.92 3.73 12.59
C TRP A 56 16.35 4.08 12.16
N PRO A 57 17.02 5.03 12.83
CA PRO A 57 18.42 5.29 12.54
C PRO A 57 19.19 3.98 12.73
N GLN A 58 19.89 3.56 11.68
CA GLN A 58 20.70 2.35 11.65
C GLN A 58 21.73 2.46 12.78
N GLY A 59 21.58 1.66 13.85
CA GLY A 59 22.51 1.65 14.99
C GLY A 59 21.92 1.93 16.38
N ARG A 60 20.61 2.18 16.54
CA ARG A 60 19.99 2.18 17.89
C ARG A 60 19.37 0.82 18.22
N VAL A 61 19.83 0.23 19.32
CA VAL A 61 19.19 -0.91 19.99
C VAL A 61 17.88 -0.40 20.62
N ALA A 62 16.74 -0.87 20.14
CA ALA A 62 15.46 -0.61 20.78
C ALA A 62 15.26 -1.65 21.89
N TYR A 63 15.25 -1.21 23.15
CA TYR A 63 14.83 -2.07 24.25
C TYR A 63 13.30 -2.20 24.21
N ALA A 64 12.80 -3.35 23.78
CA ALA A 64 11.43 -3.75 24.06
C ALA A 64 11.38 -4.13 25.55
N GLY A 65 10.90 -3.22 26.39
CA GLY A 65 10.68 -3.48 27.81
C GLY A 65 9.78 -4.71 27.99
N ARG A 66 10.13 -5.56 28.96
CA ARG A 66 9.31 -6.68 29.40
C ARG A 66 8.43 -6.26 30.57
#